data_AF-A0A1I2XJS3-F1
#
_entry.id   AF-A0A1I2XJS3-F1
#
_cell.length_a   1.000
_cell.length_b   1.000
_cell.length_c   1.000
_cell.angle_alpha   90.00
_cell.angle_beta   90.00
_cell.angle_gamma   90.00
#
_symmetry.space_group_name_H-M   'P 1'
#
loop_
_entity.id
_entity.type
_entity.pdbx_description
1 polymer ?
#
loop_
_entity_poly.entity_id
_entity_poly.type
_entity_poly.pdbx_seq_one_letter_code
_entity_poly.pdbx_strand_id
1 'polypeptide(L)'
;MGERGPVPDLRRLFNAVMWRFRAGCPWRDVPEEYGSWSTVYGAFQRWAVAGTFRTLMEGMIAEAAARGQADLDLVSVDSTVARAHHHAAGMAVDPELLDELEKAVTEEKGLLERAEVRR
;
A
#
# COMPACT_ATOMS: atom_id res chain seq x y z
N MET A 1 3.62 11.43 33.43
CA MET A 1 3.94 11.53 31.99
C MET A 1 5.33 10.96 31.81
N GLY A 2 5.45 9.77 31.23
CA GLY A 2 6.75 9.10 31.06
C GLY A 2 7.62 9.86 30.06
N GLU A 3 8.87 10.07 30.42
CA GLU A 3 9.90 10.65 29.56
C GLU A 3 9.91 9.91 28.23
N ARG A 4 9.73 10.63 27.11
CA ARG A 4 9.93 10.03 25.79
C ARG A 4 11.39 9.61 25.74
N GLY A 5 11.63 8.30 25.67
CA GLY A 5 12.96 7.73 25.49
C GLY A 5 13.67 8.33 24.26
N PRO A 6 14.98 8.10 24.13
CA PRO A 6 15.79 8.68 23.06
C PRO A 6 15.14 8.44 21.70
N VAL A 7 15.19 9.46 20.83
CA VAL A 7 14.67 9.39 19.46
C VAL A 7 15.30 8.16 18.79
N PRO A 8 14.50 7.19 18.33
CA PRO A 8 15.04 5.99 17.70
C PRO A 8 15.85 6.36 16.45
N ASP A 9 16.93 5.61 16.20
CA ASP A 9 17.65 5.70 14.94
C ASP A 9 16.72 5.35 13.77
N LEU A 10 16.37 6.37 12.98
CA LEU A 10 15.45 6.24 11.85
C LEU A 10 15.98 5.30 10.77
N ARG A 11 17.30 5.27 10.54
CA ARG A 11 17.90 4.37 9.54
C ARG A 11 17.75 2.92 9.99
N ARG A 12 18.00 2.64 11.26
CA ARG A 12 17.83 1.30 11.85
C ARG A 12 16.37 0.85 11.77
N LEU A 13 15.41 1.71 12.12
CA LEU A 13 13.98 1.40 12.00
C LEU A 13 13.55 1.14 10.56
N PHE A 14 14.00 1.98 9.62
CA PHE A 14 13.69 1.80 8.21
C PHE A 14 14.26 0.47 7.68
N ASN A 15 15.52 0.16 8.01
CA ASN A 15 16.14 -1.12 7.65
C ASN A 15 15.38 -2.32 8.23
N ALA A 16 14.88 -2.21 9.47
CA ALA A 16 14.06 -3.25 10.09
C ALA A 16 12.76 -3.51 9.32
N VAL A 17 12.08 -2.45 8.90
CA VAL A 17 10.86 -2.55 8.06
C VAL A 17 11.18 -3.18 6.70
N MET A 18 12.28 -2.77 6.07
CA MET A 18 12.71 -3.35 4.80
C MET A 18 13.11 -4.82 4.93
N TRP A 19 13.80 -5.19 6.02
CA TRP A 19 14.10 -6.58 6.34
C TRP A 19 12.81 -7.39 6.46
N ARG A 20 11.81 -6.86 7.17
CA ARG A 20 10.50 -7.51 7.35
C ARG A 20 9.76 -7.71 6.03
N PHE A 21 9.78 -6.72 5.13
CA PHE A 21 9.16 -6.86 3.80
C PHE A 21 9.86 -7.92 2.97
N ARG A 22 11.19 -7.96 2.99
CA ARG A 22 11.99 -8.97 2.28
C ARG A 22 11.79 -10.37 2.84
N ALA A 23 11.74 -10.53 4.16
CA ALA A 23 11.67 -11.83 4.83
C ALA A 23 10.26 -12.43 4.82
N GLY A 24 9.21 -11.60 4.82
CA GLY A 24 7.83 -12.08 4.87
C GLY A 24 7.36 -12.60 6.25
N CYS A 25 8.28 -12.86 7.19
CA CYS A 25 8.03 -13.42 8.54
C CYS A 25 7.18 -12.51 9.43
N PRO A 26 6.39 -13.00 10.40
CA PRO A 26 5.67 -12.18 11.38
C PRO A 26 6.48 -11.02 11.98
N TRP A 27 5.83 -9.91 12.35
CA TRP A 27 6.50 -8.75 12.95
C TRP A 27 7.27 -9.09 14.23
N ARG A 28 6.78 -10.07 15.00
CA ARG A 28 7.43 -10.54 16.23
C ARG A 28 8.77 -11.25 15.99
N ASP A 29 9.03 -11.66 14.75
CA ASP A 29 10.25 -12.36 14.35
C ASP A 29 11.29 -11.40 13.76
N VAL A 30 11.05 -10.08 13.81
CA VAL A 30 12.06 -9.10 13.45
C VAL A 30 13.26 -9.24 14.39
N PRO A 31 14.50 -9.35 13.86
CA PRO A 31 15.70 -9.50 14.68
C PRO A 31 15.84 -8.42 15.75
N GLU A 32 16.20 -8.83 16.97
CA GLU A 32 16.37 -7.93 18.12
C GLU A 32 17.48 -6.89 17.90
N GLU A 33 18.42 -7.15 16.97
CA GLU A 33 19.42 -6.18 16.53
C GLU A 33 18.79 -4.92 15.89
N TYR A 34 17.51 -4.93 15.52
CA TYR A 34 16.77 -3.75 15.09
C TYR A 34 16.03 -3.02 16.23
N GLY A 35 15.98 -3.62 17.42
CA GLY A 35 15.23 -3.13 18.58
C GLY A 35 13.88 -3.81 18.73
N SER A 36 13.03 -3.26 19.60
CA SER A 36 11.71 -3.84 19.88
C SER A 36 10.83 -3.89 18.61
N TRP A 37 10.29 -5.08 18.32
CA TRP A 37 9.36 -5.26 17.20
C TRP A 37 8.15 -4.32 17.26
N SER A 38 7.69 -3.96 18.47
CA SER A 38 6.55 -3.05 18.65
C SER A 38 6.88 -1.62 18.22
N THR A 39 8.13 -1.18 18.45
CA THR A 39 8.63 0.12 18.02
C THR A 39 8.78 0.15 16.49
N VAL A 40 9.32 -0.92 15.91
CA VAL A 40 9.44 -1.08 14.44
C VAL A 40 8.07 -1.04 13.78
N TYR A 41 7.11 -1.83 14.29
CA TYR A 41 5.74 -1.84 13.79
C TYR A 41 5.06 -0.47 13.92
N GLY A 42 5.23 0.20 15.06
CA GLY A 42 4.67 1.54 15.27
C GLY A 42 5.25 2.58 14.29
N ALA A 43 6.54 2.49 13.96
CA ALA A 43 7.15 3.34 12.94
C ALA A 43 6.59 3.04 11.53
N PHE A 44 6.52 1.76 11.16
CA PHE A 44 5.89 1.33 9.91
C PHE A 44 4.46 1.86 9.78
N GLN A 45 3.62 1.68 10.80
CA GLN A 45 2.23 2.15 10.81
C GLN A 45 2.14 3.66 10.56
N ARG A 46 2.95 4.46 11.27
CA ARG A 46 2.96 5.92 11.07
C ARG A 46 3.35 6.30 9.64
N TRP A 47 4.37 5.66 9.08
CA TRP A 47 4.83 5.91 7.71
C TRP A 47 3.84 5.42 6.65
N ALA A 48 3.20 4.29 6.88
CA ALA A 48 2.17 3.76 5.99
C ALA A 48 0.96 4.71 5.92
N VAL A 49 0.46 5.16 7.08
CA VAL A 49 -0.64 6.13 7.16
C VAL A 49 -0.25 7.48 6.55
N ALA A 50 0.98 7.93 6.77
CA ALA A 50 1.50 9.16 6.16
C ALA A 50 1.79 9.03 4.65
N GLY A 51 1.64 7.84 4.06
CA GLY A 51 1.91 7.61 2.64
C GLY A 51 3.41 7.64 2.28
N THR A 52 4.31 7.54 3.26
CA THR A 52 5.76 7.66 3.06
C THR A 52 6.30 6.67 2.03
N PHE A 53 5.84 5.42 2.05
CA PHE A 53 6.28 4.41 1.09
C PHE A 53 5.83 4.70 -0.35
N ARG A 54 4.63 5.28 -0.52
CA ARG A 54 4.14 5.71 -1.83
C ARG A 54 5.01 6.83 -2.38
N THR A 55 5.28 7.87 -1.57
CA THR A 55 6.15 8.98 -1.96
C THR A 55 7.57 8.52 -2.29
N LEU A 56 8.12 7.58 -1.52
CA LEU A 56 9.43 6.99 -1.82
C LEU A 56 9.42 6.23 -3.15
N MET A 57 8.39 5.43 -3.41
CA MET A 57 8.24 4.69 -4.66
C MET A 57 8.15 5.64 -5.87
N GLU A 58 7.29 6.65 -5.80
CA GLU A 58 7.14 7.67 -6.84
C GLU A 58 8.48 8.38 -7.13
N GLY A 59 9.21 8.78 -6.08
CA GLY A 59 10.52 9.40 -6.21
C GLY A 59 11.57 8.48 -6.83
N MET A 60 11.60 7.20 -6.45
CA MET A 60 12.52 6.22 -7.06
C MET A 60 12.22 5.97 -8.54
N ILE A 61 10.94 5.89 -8.92
CA ILE A 61 10.53 5.74 -10.32
C ILE A 61 10.94 6.98 -11.13
N ALA A 62 10.67 8.18 -10.61
CA ALA A 62 11.05 9.43 -11.26
C ALA A 62 12.57 9.54 -11.48
N GLU A 63 13.36 9.19 -10.46
CA GLU A 63 14.82 9.17 -10.56
C GLU A 63 15.32 8.11 -11.56
N ALA A 64 14.74 6.90 -11.55
CA ALA A 64 15.08 5.86 -12.50
C ALA A 64 14.75 6.28 -13.94
N ALA A 65 13.62 6.92 -14.17
CA ALA A 65 13.23 7.46 -15.47
C ALA A 65 14.20 8.56 -15.93
N ALA A 66 14.57 9.49 -15.05
CA ALA A 66 15.55 10.54 -15.34
C ALA A 66 16.93 9.98 -15.74
N ARG A 67 17.27 8.79 -15.24
CA ARG A 67 18.51 8.06 -15.58
C ARG A 67 18.38 7.14 -16.79
N GLY A 68 17.21 7.05 -17.42
CA GLY A 68 16.93 6.10 -18.49
C GLY A 68 16.96 4.62 -18.03
N GLN A 69 16.72 4.37 -16.75
CA GLN A 69 16.72 3.05 -16.12
C GLN A 69 15.30 2.49 -15.92
N ALA A 70 14.27 3.28 -16.21
CA ALA A 70 12.88 2.86 -16.22
C ALA A 70 12.23 3.29 -17.53
N ASP A 71 11.56 2.34 -18.19
CA ASP A 71 10.69 2.59 -19.33
C ASP A 71 9.28 2.86 -18.79
N LEU A 72 8.75 4.06 -19.06
CA LEU A 72 7.42 4.48 -18.63
C LEU A 72 6.35 4.24 -19.70
N ASP A 73 6.74 3.83 -20.91
CA ASP A 73 5.82 3.49 -21.99
C ASP A 73 5.25 2.06 -21.81
N LEU A 74 5.90 1.24 -20.97
CA LEU A 74 5.46 -0.10 -20.60
C LEU A 74 4.88 -0.12 -19.18
N VAL A 75 3.60 -0.47 -19.05
CA VAL A 75 2.93 -0.64 -17.75
C VAL A 75 2.78 -2.13 -17.45
N SER A 76 3.36 -2.59 -16.34
CA SER A 76 3.12 -3.93 -15.78
C SER A 76 2.00 -3.85 -14.76
N VAL A 77 0.95 -4.67 -14.96
CA VAL A 77 -0.17 -4.79 -14.03
C VAL A 77 -0.12 -6.17 -13.40
N ASP A 78 0.02 -6.23 -12.08
CA ASP A 78 -0.20 -7.45 -11.30
C ASP A 78 -1.54 -7.41 -10.57
N SER A 79 -2.03 -8.59 -10.19
CA SER A 79 -3.21 -8.71 -9.34
C SER A 79 -2.96 -9.74 -8.25
N THR A 80 -3.45 -9.47 -7.04
CA THR A 80 -3.49 -10.42 -5.94
C THR A 80 -4.93 -10.78 -5.60
N VAL A 81 -5.24 -12.08 -5.57
CA VAL A 81 -6.55 -12.59 -5.14
C VAL A 81 -6.46 -12.99 -3.67
N ALA A 82 -7.14 -12.25 -2.80
CA ALA A 82 -7.35 -12.65 -1.41
C ALA A 82 -8.73 -13.33 -1.29
N ARG A 83 -8.76 -14.61 -0.90
CA ARG A 83 -10.03 -15.29 -0.63
C ARG A 83 -10.67 -14.70 0.62
N ALA A 84 -11.91 -14.23 0.49
CA ALA A 84 -12.70 -13.85 1.63
C ALA A 84 -13.02 -15.08 2.50
N HIS A 85 -13.18 -14.87 3.81
CA HIS A 85 -13.64 -15.92 4.71
C HIS A 85 -15.05 -16.36 4.30
N HIS A 86 -15.44 -17.62 4.50
CA HIS A 86 -16.77 -18.11 4.08
C HIS A 86 -17.94 -17.32 4.69
N HIS A 87 -17.74 -16.68 5.85
CA HIS A 87 -18.71 -15.78 6.48
C HIS A 87 -18.88 -14.43 5.77
N ALA A 88 -18.00 -14.06 4.83
CA ALA A 88 -18.16 -12.87 4.00
C ALA A 88 -19.20 -13.06 2.88
N ALA A 89 -19.58 -14.30 2.56
CA ALA A 89 -20.53 -14.62 1.48
C ALA A 89 -22.02 -14.40 1.87
N GLY A 90 -22.30 -13.67 2.95
CA GLY A 90 -23.64 -13.56 3.52
C GLY A 90 -24.28 -12.18 3.47
N MET A 91 -23.64 -11.17 2.87
CA MET A 91 -24.27 -9.85 2.75
C MET A 91 -25.36 -9.91 1.68
N ALA A 92 -26.62 -10.03 2.11
CA ALA A 92 -27.78 -9.82 1.25
C ALA A 92 -27.87 -8.32 0.97
N VAL A 93 -27.38 -7.91 -0.20
CA VAL A 93 -27.60 -6.56 -0.72
C VAL A 93 -29.01 -6.52 -1.30
N ASP A 94 -29.75 -5.46 -1.01
CA ASP A 94 -31.05 -5.23 -1.64
C ASP A 94 -30.89 -5.20 -3.18
N PRO A 95 -31.75 -5.89 -3.96
CA PRO A 95 -31.59 -5.96 -5.41
C PRO A 95 -31.61 -4.60 -6.10
N GLU A 96 -32.41 -3.65 -5.60
CA GLU A 96 -32.49 -2.30 -6.17
C GLU A 96 -31.18 -1.54 -5.93
N LEU A 97 -30.60 -1.69 -4.72
CA LEU A 97 -29.29 -1.12 -4.40
C LEU A 97 -28.17 -1.71 -5.27
N LEU A 98 -28.23 -3.01 -5.59
CA LEU A 98 -27.25 -3.65 -6.46
C LEU A 98 -27.34 -3.10 -7.89
N ASP A 99 -28.55 -2.99 -8.45
CA ASP A 99 -28.80 -2.43 -9.78
C ASP A 99 -28.36 -0.95 -9.86
N GLU A 100 -28.58 -0.17 -8.79
CA GLU A 100 -28.12 1.21 -8.70
C GLU A 100 -26.60 1.30 -8.70
N LEU A 101 -25.92 0.45 -7.95
CA LEU A 101 -24.45 0.40 -7.92
C LEU A 101 -23.87 -0.03 -9.27
N GLU A 102 -24.46 -1.03 -9.94
CA GLU A 102 -24.02 -1.47 -11.27
C GLU A 102 -24.21 -0.37 -12.32
N LYS A 103 -25.33 0.36 -12.28
CA LYS A 103 -25.56 1.53 -13.15
C LYS A 103 -24.53 2.62 -12.88
N ALA A 104 -24.30 2.96 -11.62
CA ALA A 104 -23.32 3.99 -11.24
C ALA A 104 -21.90 3.64 -11.72
N VAL A 105 -21.47 2.38 -11.54
CA VAL A 105 -20.17 1.89 -12.03
C VAL A 105 -20.08 1.96 -13.56
N THR A 106 -21.17 1.63 -14.26
CA THR A 106 -21.21 1.66 -15.73
C THR A 106 -21.19 3.10 -16.26
N GLU A 107 -21.88 4.02 -15.58
CA GLU A 107 -21.86 5.45 -15.90
C GLU A 107 -20.48 6.07 -15.65
N GLU A 108 -19.82 5.73 -14.54
CA GLU A 108 -18.46 6.15 -14.23
C GLU A 108 -17.47 5.67 -15.30
N LYS A 109 -17.53 4.39 -15.69
CA LYS A 109 -16.73 3.85 -16.80
C LYS A 109 -16.98 4.59 -18.12
N GLY A 110 -18.24 4.83 -18.47
CA GLY A 110 -18.58 5.59 -19.68
C GLY A 110 -18.16 7.07 -19.62
N LEU A 111 -18.09 7.68 -18.44
CA LEU A 111 -17.53 9.02 -18.26
C LEU A 111 -16.02 9.02 -18.46
N LEU A 112 -15.31 8.02 -17.94
CA LEU A 112 -13.87 7.85 -18.13
C LEU A 112 -13.51 7.62 -19.60
N GLU A 113 -14.21 6.74 -20.31
CA GLU A 113 -14.01 6.48 -21.74
C GLU A 113 -14.24 7.74 -22.59
N ARG A 114 -15.29 8.52 -22.28
CA ARG A 114 -15.56 9.80 -22.97
C ARG A 114 -14.53 10.88 -22.68
N ALA A 115 -13.90 10.85 -21.51
CA ALA A 115 -12.82 11.76 -21.14
C ALA A 115 -11.51 11.40 -21.86
N GLU A 116 -11.24 10.11 -22.08
CA GLU A 116 -10.10 9.61 -22.86
C GLU A 116 -10.24 9.91 -24.36
N VAL A 117 -11.43 9.74 -24.94
CA VAL A 117 -11.70 10.01 -26.37
C VAL A 117 -11.63 11.51 -26.72
N ARG A 118 -11.74 12.40 -25.72
CA ARG A 118 -11.73 13.86 -25.91
C ARG A 118 -10.33 14.49 -25.71
N ARG A 119 -9.29 13.67 -25.58
CA ARG A 119 -7.88 14.08 -25.41
C ARG A 119 -7.08 13.80 -26.68
#